data_AF-A0A1F5EDE1-F1
#
_entry.id   AF-A0A1F5EDE1-F1
#
_cell.length_a   1.000
_cell.length_b   1.000
_cell.length_c   1.000
_cell.angle_alpha   90.00
_cell.angle_beta   90.00
_cell.angle_gamma   90.00
#
_symmetry.space_group_name_H-M   'P 1'
#
loop_
_entity.id
_entity.type
_entity.pdbx_description
1 polymer ?
#
loop_
_entity_poly.entity_id
_entity_poly.type
_entity_poly.pdbx_seq_one_letter_code
_entity_poly.pdbx_strand_id
1 'polypeptide(L)' 'MRNITLSKTEYEQLKKQAEAYQKFAARCFELIIQDPVEETVADFRKTKLYSENFLDDLESGLRKSSYAKKYSTKTIKKRS' A
#
# COMPACT_ATOMS: atom_id res chain seq x y z
N MET A 1 -16.33 -13.94 -28.25
CA MET A 1 -14.97 -13.38 -28.01
C MET A 1 -14.51 -12.69 -29.28
N ARG A 2 -14.06 -11.43 -29.21
CA ARG A 2 -13.46 -10.76 -30.37
C ARG A 2 -11.97 -11.01 -30.36
N ASN A 3 -11.44 -11.61 -31.42
CA ASN A 3 -10.00 -11.72 -31.61
C ASN A 3 -9.47 -10.37 -32.11
N ILE A 4 -8.55 -9.79 -31.37
CA ILE A 4 -7.86 -8.55 -31.73
C ILE A 4 -6.44 -8.94 -32.10
N THR A 5 -6.06 -8.66 -33.35
CA THR A 5 -4.72 -8.93 -33.86
C THR A 5 -3.95 -7.61 -33.86
N LEU A 6 -2.78 -7.60 -33.22
CA LEU A 6 -1.91 -6.43 -33.11
C LEU A 6 -0.55 -6.73 -33.74
N SER A 7 0.12 -5.70 -34.25
CA SER A 7 1.53 -5.85 -34.61
C SER A 7 2.37 -6.05 -33.35
N LYS A 8 3.52 -6.72 -33.50
CA LYS A 8 4.45 -6.95 -32.37
C LYS A 8 4.88 -5.63 -31.72
N THR A 9 5.13 -4.61 -32.53
CA THR A 9 5.55 -3.28 -32.06
C THR A 9 4.49 -2.60 -31.22
N GLU A 10 3.23 -2.64 -31.65
CA GLU A 10 2.10 -2.07 -30.87
C GLU A 10 1.91 -2.83 -29.56
N TYR A 11 2.02 -4.16 -29.58
CA TYR A 11 1.94 -4.96 -28.38
C TYR A 11 3.03 -4.59 -27.36
N GLU A 12 4.28 -4.45 -27.81
CA GLU A 12 5.40 -4.08 -26.94
C GLU A 12 5.24 -2.68 -26.34
N GLN A 13 4.73 -1.72 -27.12
CA GLN A 13 4.43 -0.37 -26.62
C GLN A 13 3.33 -0.39 -25.56
N LEU A 14 2.22 -1.08 -25.82
CA LEU A 14 1.12 -1.21 -24.88
C LEU A 14 1.54 -1.93 -23.60
N LYS A 15 2.36 -2.98 -23.72
CA LYS A 15 2.93 -3.69 -22.57
C LYS A 15 3.76 -2.76 -21.70
N LYS A 16 4.64 -1.95 -22.29
CA LYS A 16 5.48 -0.99 -21.56
C LYS A 16 4.63 0.06 -20.83
N GLN A 17 3.56 0.56 -21.47
CA GLN A 17 2.64 1.50 -20.85
C GLN A 17 1.88 0.87 -19.67
N ALA A 18 1.40 -0.37 -19.82
CA ALA A 18 0.70 -1.11 -18.78
C ALA A 18 1.60 -1.35 -17.56
N GLU A 19 2.85 -1.76 -17.78
CA GLU A 19 3.83 -1.96 -16.70
C GLU A 19 4.16 -0.65 -15.96
N ALA A 20 4.28 0.46 -16.69
CA ALA A 20 4.50 1.77 -16.10
C ALA A 20 3.30 2.20 -15.24
N TYR A 21 2.08 2.02 -15.75
CA TYR A 21 0.86 2.32 -15.03
C TYR A 21 0.71 1.47 -13.76
N GLN A 22 0.99 0.16 -13.84
CA GLN A 22 0.98 -0.71 -12.65
C GLN A 22 1.96 -0.25 -11.58
N LYS A 23 3.19 0.11 -11.96
CA LYS A 23 4.20 0.59 -11.02
C LYS A 23 3.79 1.92 -10.36
N PHE A 24 3.21 2.83 -11.14
CA PHE A 24 2.71 4.10 -10.64
C PHE A 24 1.51 3.90 -9.71
N ALA A 25 0.50 3.12 -10.14
CA ALA A 25 -0.68 2.81 -9.35
C ALA A 25 -0.30 2.16 -8.01
N ALA A 26 0.60 1.17 -8.02
CA ALA A 26 1.09 0.54 -6.79
C ALA A 26 1.68 1.56 -5.81
N ARG A 27 2.51 2.49 -6.30
CA ARG A 27 3.11 3.55 -5.47
C ARG A 27 2.07 4.55 -4.94
N CYS A 28 1.09 4.94 -5.77
CA CYS A 28 0.03 5.85 -5.36
C CYS A 28 -0.88 5.21 -4.31
N PHE A 29 -1.26 3.94 -4.47
CA PHE A 29 -2.03 3.21 -3.46
C PHE A 29 -1.23 3.03 -2.17
N GLU A 30 0.07 2.78 -2.24
CA GLU A 30 0.93 2.73 -1.06
C GLU A 30 0.98 4.07 -0.30
N LEU A 31 0.93 5.20 -1.00
CA LEU A 31 0.92 6.54 -0.39
C LEU A 31 -0.44 6.90 0.21
N ILE A 32 -1.54 6.55 -0.46
CA ILE A 32 -2.90 6.84 0.05
C ILE A 32 -3.23 5.98 1.29
N ILE A 33 -2.68 4.77 1.39
CA ILE A 33 -2.94 3.87 2.53
C ILE A 33 -2.03 4.21 3.74
N GLN A 34 -1.10 5.16 3.62
CA GLN A 34 -0.33 5.68 4.75
C GLN A 34 -1.10 6.77 5.49
N ASP A 35 -2.32 6.47 5.94
CA ASP A 35 -2.90 7.29 7.01
C ASP A 35 -1.93 7.19 8.21
N PRO A 36 -1.45 8.33 8.76
CA PRO A 36 -0.63 8.31 9.95
C PRO A 36 -1.35 7.56 11.06
N VAL A 37 -0.63 6.69 11.79
CA VAL A 37 -1.22 5.90 12.88
C VAL A 37 -1.94 6.81 13.88
N GLU A 38 -1.34 7.97 14.14
CA GLU A 38 -1.87 9.01 15.02
C GLU A 38 -3.22 9.58 14.51
N GLU A 39 -3.39 9.75 13.20
CA GLU A 39 -4.63 10.26 12.60
C GLU A 39 -5.74 9.21 12.68
N THR A 40 -5.42 7.95 12.37
CA THR A 40 -6.37 6.83 12.52
C THR A 40 -6.84 6.69 13.98
N VAL A 41 -5.92 6.72 14.95
CA VAL A 41 -6.27 6.62 16.37
C VAL A 41 -7.09 7.83 16.83
N ALA A 42 -6.76 9.04 16.35
CA ALA A 42 -7.52 10.24 16.65
C ALA A 42 -8.97 10.16 16.15
N ASP A 43 -9.21 9.61 14.96
CA ASP A 43 -10.55 9.44 14.42
C ASP A 43 -11.38 8.44 15.22
N PHE A 44 -10.79 7.31 15.63
CA PHE A 44 -11.46 6.36 16.52
C PHE A 44 -11.77 6.99 17.89
N ARG A 45 -10.84 7.77 18.44
CA ARG A 45 -11.04 8.50 19.70
C ARG A 45 -12.19 9.51 19.61
N LYS A 46 -12.35 10.21 18.47
CA LYS A 46 -13.46 11.16 18.23
C LYS A 46 -14.84 10.49 18.29
N THR A 47 -14.95 9.21 17.93
CA THR A 47 -16.23 8.50 18.00
C THR A 47 -16.75 8.34 19.43
N LYS A 48 -15.86 8.35 20.44
CA LYS A 48 -16.18 8.08 21.85
C LYS A 48 -16.84 6.72 22.09
N LEU A 49 -16.77 5.80 21.13
CA LEU A 49 -17.36 4.46 21.21
C LEU A 49 -16.40 3.41 21.80
N TYR A 50 -15.13 3.76 21.92
CA TYR A 50 -14.06 2.83 22.27
C TYR A 50 -13.38 3.24 23.57
N SER A 51 -13.03 2.25 24.40
CA SER A 51 -12.26 2.46 25.62
C SER A 51 -10.82 2.87 25.31
N GLU A 52 -10.19 3.63 26.21
CA GLU A 52 -8.78 4.02 26.08
C GLU A 52 -7.85 2.81 25.89
N ASN A 53 -8.06 1.72 26.64
CA ASN A 53 -7.26 0.48 26.48
C ASN A 53 -7.31 -0.08 25.04
N PHE A 54 -8.46 -0.02 24.39
CA PHE A 54 -8.61 -0.47 23.01
C PHE A 54 -7.85 0.45 22.05
N LEU A 55 -7.89 1.76 22.29
CA LEU A 55 -7.17 2.74 21.47
C LEU A 55 -5.65 2.56 21.61
N ASP A 56 -5.16 2.26 22.81
CA ASP A 56 -3.74 1.98 23.07
C ASP A 56 -3.28 0.70 22.36
N ASP A 57 -4.08 -0.37 22.43
CA ASP A 57 -3.82 -1.63 21.72
C ASP A 57 -3.85 -1.44 20.21
N LEU A 58 -4.79 -0.64 19.70
CA LEU A 58 -4.90 -0.28 18.28
C LEU A 58 -3.65 0.47 17.80
N GLU A 59 -3.23 1.52 18.51
CA GLU A 59 -2.02 2.28 18.18
C GLU A 59 -0.78 1.38 18.17
N SER A 60 -0.62 0.56 19.21
CA SER A 60 0.50 -0.38 19.35
C SER A 60 0.52 -1.40 18.21
N GLY A 61 -0.63 -1.95 17.84
CA GLY A 61 -0.78 -2.89 16.72
C GLY A 61 -0.43 -2.27 15.37
N LEU A 62 -0.94 -1.07 15.10
CA LEU A 62 -0.67 -0.31 13.87
C LEU A 62 0.81 0.06 13.73
N ARG A 63 1.46 0.49 14.80
CA ARG A 63 2.91 0.79 14.79
C ARG A 63 3.75 -0.45 14.50
N LYS A 64 3.42 -1.59 15.11
CA LYS A 64 4.13 -2.86 14.90
C LYS A 64 3.96 -3.39 13.47
N SER A 65 2.76 -3.31 12.89
CA SER A 65 2.51 -3.76 11.52
C SER A 65 3.20 -2.87 10.48
N SER A 66 3.24 -1.56 10.71
CA SER A 66 4.00 -0.61 9.89
C SER A 66 5.51 -0.85 9.97
N TYR A 67 6.04 -1.14 11.16
CA TYR A 67 7.44 -1.53 11.35
C TYR A 67 7.79 -2.82 10.58
N ALA A 68 6.94 -3.84 10.67
CA ALA A 68 7.14 -5.09 9.93
C ALA A 68 7.23 -4.86 8.41
N LYS A 69 6.39 -3.97 7.84
CA LYS A 69 6.43 -3.60 6.42
C LYS A 69 7.74 -2.89 6.01
N LYS A 70 8.27 -2.01 6.86
CA LYS A 70 9.51 -1.23 6.61
C LYS A 70 10.80 -2.06 6.72
N TYR A 71 10.82 -3.08 7.58
CA TYR A 71 12.03 -3.88 7.82
C TYR A 71 12.06 -5.19 7.01
N SER A 72 10.92 -5.81 6.70
CA SER A 72 10.86 -6.97 5.80
C SER A 72 11.33 -6.63 4.37
N THR A 73 10.96 -5.46 3.84
CA THR A 73 11.45 -4.96 2.54
C THR A 73 12.95 -4.65 2.56
N LYS A 74 13.49 -4.18 3.70
CA LYS A 74 14.92 -3.86 3.85
C LYS A 74 15.80 -5.11 3.87
N THR A 75 15.33 -6.21 4.47
CA THR A 75 16.06 -7.48 4.49
C THR A 75 16.05 -8.22 3.14
N ILE A 76 15.00 -8.05 2.33
CA ILE A 76 14.93 -8.62 0.97
C ILE A 76 15.93 -7.93 0.03
N LYS A 77 16.05 -6.60 0.10
CA LYS A 77 16.95 -5.82 -0.77
C LYS A 77 18.45 -6.09 -0.52
N LYS A 78 18.83 -6.60 0.65
CA LYS A 78 20.23 -6.90 1.02
C LYS A 78 20.69 -8.31 0.60
N ARG A 79 19.77 -9.16 0.12
CA ARG A 79 20.05 -10.55 -0.29
C ARG A 79 20.04 -10.76 -1.81
N SER A 80 19.95 -9.69 -2.60
CA SER A 80 20.08 -9.73 -4.07
C SER A 80 21.44 -9.22 -4.51
#